data_AF-A0A2T4BAN0-F1
#
_entry.id   AF-A0A2T4BAN0-F1
#
_cell.length_a   1.000
_cell.length_b   1.000
_cell.length_c   1.000
_cell.angle_alpha   90.00
_cell.angle_beta   90.00
_cell.angle_gamma   90.00
#
_symmetry.space_group_name_H-M   'P 1'
#
loop_
_entity.id
_entity.type
_entity.pdbx_description
1 polymer ?
#
loop_
_entity_poly.entity_id
_entity_poly.type
_entity_poly.pdbx_seq_one_letter_code
_entity_poly.pdbx_strand_id
1 'polypeptide(L)'
;IIPGPRAARLQELYAQSLRRTLGKLKWENFAACYPTVASRAEPVLRQVQVQMVEKLGDKCEKEFESILAARQVVPKLNDLEALISEATHRRITAPPDAPKPTPPHLLPAREILSAHLAPSLASHQSLLNARLQTAQSHNAILYDQIRAQRAEIEQLLEMLEGTVGDVRSANEALEPVVELLAREAR
;
A
#
# COMPACT_ATOMS: atom_id res chain seq x y z
N ILE A 1 -10.45 -16.54 -2.51
CA ILE A 1 -10.40 -15.86 -1.19
C ILE A 1 -10.66 -16.93 -0.15
N ILE A 2 -9.70 -17.19 0.73
CA ILE A 2 -9.81 -18.27 1.72
C ILE A 2 -10.70 -17.76 2.88
N PRO A 3 -11.73 -18.51 3.32
CA PRO A 3 -12.55 -18.13 4.46
C PRO A 3 -11.73 -18.10 5.75
N GLY A 4 -11.77 -16.97 6.47
CA GLY A 4 -11.29 -16.87 7.84
C GLY A 4 -12.21 -17.61 8.82
N PRO A 5 -11.86 -17.66 10.12
CA PRO A 5 -12.54 -18.48 11.12
C PRO A 5 -14.03 -18.16 11.24
N ARG A 6 -14.39 -16.86 11.20
CA ARG A 6 -15.78 -16.41 11.28
C ARG A 6 -16.57 -16.72 10.00
N ALA A 7 -15.94 -16.58 8.83
CA ALA A 7 -16.56 -16.90 7.56
C ALA A 7 -16.83 -18.41 7.43
N ALA A 8 -15.87 -19.24 7.83
CA ALA A 8 -16.02 -20.69 7.90
C ALA A 8 -17.17 -21.08 8.84
N ARG A 9 -17.20 -20.51 10.05
CA ARG A 9 -18.27 -20.78 11.03
C ARG A 9 -19.64 -20.37 10.54
N LEU A 10 -19.76 -19.27 9.78
CA LEU A 10 -21.01 -18.85 9.16
C LEU A 10 -21.50 -19.89 8.15
N GLN A 11 -20.61 -20.39 7.29
CA GLN A 11 -20.94 -21.41 6.29
C GLN A 11 -21.33 -22.74 6.95
N GLU A 12 -20.60 -23.16 7.99
CA GLU A 12 -20.92 -24.36 8.78
C GLU A 12 -22.29 -24.24 9.45
N LEU A 13 -22.56 -23.12 10.12
CA LEU A 13 -23.85 -22.87 10.78
C LEU A 13 -25.00 -22.91 9.78
N TYR A 14 -24.81 -22.30 8.60
CA TYR A 14 -25.81 -22.34 7.53
C TYR A 14 -26.06 -23.77 7.06
N ALA A 15 -25.02 -24.53 6.73
CA ALA A 15 -25.13 -25.91 6.29
C ALA A 15 -25.82 -26.80 7.34
N GLN A 16 -25.47 -26.64 8.62
CA GLN A 16 -26.12 -27.36 9.71
C GLN A 16 -27.61 -26.99 9.85
N SER A 17 -27.92 -25.70 9.75
CA SER A 17 -29.29 -25.19 9.85
C SER A 17 -30.14 -25.68 8.69
N LEU A 18 -29.62 -25.64 7.46
CA LEU A 18 -30.30 -26.15 6.27
C LEU A 18 -30.58 -27.65 6.39
N ARG A 19 -29.58 -28.45 6.77
CA ARG A 19 -29.74 -29.89 7.01
C ARG A 19 -30.80 -30.19 8.07
N ARG A 20 -30.80 -29.44 9.18
CA ARG A 20 -31.80 -29.62 10.25
C ARG A 20 -33.21 -29.27 9.76
N THR A 21 -33.35 -28.21 8.97
CA THR A 21 -34.65 -27.79 8.40
C THR A 21 -35.17 -28.82 7.41
N LEU A 22 -34.33 -29.26 6.46
CA LEU A 22 -34.69 -30.30 5.49
C LEU A 22 -34.97 -31.65 6.17
N GLY A 23 -34.26 -31.98 7.25
CA GLY A 23 -34.53 -33.17 8.06
C GLY A 23 -35.90 -33.21 8.72
N LYS A 24 -36.61 -32.08 8.84
CA LYS A 24 -38.01 -32.05 9.29
C LYS A 24 -38.97 -32.58 8.23
N LEU A 25 -38.59 -32.56 6.95
CA LEU A 25 -39.34 -33.12 5.83
C LEU A 25 -39.11 -34.63 5.66
N LYS A 26 -38.81 -35.34 6.75
CA LYS A 26 -38.68 -36.81 6.74
C LYS A 26 -40.00 -37.49 6.37
N TRP A 27 -39.90 -38.70 5.82
CA TRP A 27 -41.03 -39.47 5.30
C TRP A 27 -42.23 -39.52 6.25
N GLU A 28 -42.02 -39.82 7.54
CA GLU A 28 -43.09 -39.91 8.55
C GLU A 28 -43.94 -38.63 8.62
N ASN A 29 -43.28 -37.47 8.67
CA ASN A 29 -43.94 -36.18 8.77
C ASN A 29 -44.65 -35.83 7.46
N PHE A 30 -44.05 -36.19 6.33
CA PHE A 30 -44.61 -35.90 5.01
C PHE A 30 -45.83 -36.79 4.69
N ALA A 31 -45.73 -38.09 4.96
CA ALA A 31 -46.80 -39.05 4.73
C ALA A 31 -48.02 -38.80 5.64
N ALA A 32 -47.80 -38.35 6.89
CA ALA A 32 -48.88 -37.99 7.81
C ALA A 32 -49.79 -36.87 7.27
N CYS A 33 -49.24 -35.96 6.45
CA CYS A 33 -50.01 -34.89 5.80
C CYS A 33 -50.79 -35.37 4.57
N TYR A 34 -50.44 -36.52 3.98
CA TYR A 34 -51.05 -37.05 2.75
C TYR A 34 -51.44 -38.54 2.89
N PRO A 35 -52.29 -38.91 3.86
CA PRO A 35 -52.54 -40.31 4.24
C PRO A 35 -53.18 -41.15 3.11
N THR A 36 -54.05 -40.55 2.31
CA THR A 36 -54.72 -41.24 1.19
C THR A 36 -53.74 -41.57 0.06
N VAL A 37 -52.79 -40.68 -0.23
CA VAL A 37 -51.78 -40.89 -1.29
C VAL A 37 -50.68 -41.80 -0.78
N ALA A 38 -50.30 -41.67 0.49
CA ALA A 38 -49.31 -42.56 1.12
C ALA A 38 -49.77 -44.03 1.10
N SER A 39 -51.06 -44.31 1.29
CA SER A 39 -51.59 -45.68 1.23
C SER A 39 -51.79 -46.23 -0.18
N ARG A 40 -52.13 -45.38 -1.15
CA ARG A 40 -52.47 -45.81 -2.53
C ARG A 40 -51.30 -45.74 -3.52
N ALA A 41 -50.34 -44.86 -3.28
CA ALA A 41 -49.26 -44.53 -4.20
C ALA A 41 -47.99 -44.11 -3.45
N GLU A 42 -47.59 -44.90 -2.44
CA GLU A 42 -46.36 -44.67 -1.65
C GLU A 42 -45.11 -44.39 -2.50
N PRO A 43 -44.80 -45.17 -3.57
CA PRO A 43 -43.56 -44.97 -4.32
C PRO A 43 -43.49 -43.60 -4.99
N VAL A 44 -44.62 -43.11 -5.51
CA VAL A 44 -44.72 -41.81 -6.18
C VAL A 44 -44.55 -40.69 -5.15
N LEU A 45 -45.21 -40.80 -3.99
CA LEU A 45 -45.11 -39.78 -2.94
C LEU A 45 -43.71 -39.72 -2.33
N ARG A 46 -43.04 -40.86 -2.15
CA ARG A 46 -41.62 -40.90 -1.73
C ARG A 46 -40.72 -40.22 -2.73
N GLN A 47 -40.91 -40.47 -4.02
CA GLN A 47 -40.14 -39.82 -5.08
C GLN A 47 -40.31 -38.29 -5.04
N VAL A 48 -41.55 -37.81 -4.86
CA VAL A 48 -41.83 -36.36 -4.73
C VAL A 48 -41.15 -35.78 -3.49
N GLN A 49 -41.19 -36.48 -2.35
CA GLN A 49 -40.55 -36.02 -1.11
C GLN A 49 -39.02 -35.90 -1.27
N VAL A 50 -38.38 -36.92 -1.85
CA VAL A 50 -36.93 -36.90 -2.12
C VAL A 50 -36.57 -35.76 -3.08
N GLN A 51 -37.29 -35.65 -4.21
CA GLN A 51 -37.04 -34.58 -5.18
C GLN A 51 -37.25 -33.19 -4.57
N MET A 52 -38.27 -33.01 -3.73
CA MET A 52 -38.53 -31.74 -3.06
C MET A 52 -37.40 -31.36 -2.11
N VAL A 53 -36.91 -32.31 -1.30
CA VAL A 53 -35.80 -32.07 -0.37
C VAL A 53 -34.50 -31.74 -1.13
N GLU A 54 -34.19 -32.50 -2.19
CA GLU A 54 -33.01 -32.28 -3.02
C GLU A 54 -33.07 -30.92 -3.71
N LYS A 55 -34.15 -30.61 -4.43
CA LYS A 55 -34.28 -29.34 -5.17
C LYS A 55 -34.29 -28.13 -4.25
N LEU A 56 -34.92 -28.22 -3.09
CA LEU A 56 -34.91 -27.15 -2.11
C LEU A 56 -33.50 -26.96 -1.52
N GLY A 57 -32.79 -28.05 -1.21
CA GLY A 57 -31.39 -28.01 -0.78
C GLY A 57 -30.49 -27.32 -1.80
N ASP A 58 -30.48 -27.83 -3.04
CA ASP A 58 -29.67 -27.28 -4.14
C ASP A 58 -29.94 -25.79 -4.37
N LYS A 59 -31.21 -25.39 -4.35
CA LYS A 59 -31.59 -23.99 -4.58
C LYS A 59 -31.13 -23.10 -3.43
N CYS A 60 -31.32 -23.54 -2.19
CA CYS A 60 -30.88 -22.80 -1.01
C CYS A 60 -29.36 -22.60 -1.00
N GLU A 61 -28.58 -23.64 -1.31
CA GLU A 61 -27.12 -23.57 -1.37
C GLU A 61 -26.65 -22.58 -2.45
N LYS A 62 -27.20 -22.67 -3.67
CA LYS A 62 -26.87 -21.74 -4.77
C LYS A 62 -27.22 -20.29 -4.45
N GLU A 63 -28.40 -20.04 -3.89
CA GLU A 63 -28.80 -18.69 -3.50
C GLU A 63 -27.90 -18.15 -2.37
N PHE A 64 -27.54 -18.99 -1.40
CA PHE A 64 -26.63 -18.59 -0.34
C PHE A 64 -25.24 -18.21 -0.87
N GLU A 65 -24.66 -19.02 -1.77
CA GLU A 65 -23.39 -18.71 -2.44
C GLU A 65 -23.48 -17.40 -3.24
N SER A 66 -24.57 -17.21 -3.99
CA SER A 66 -24.85 -15.97 -4.73
C SER A 66 -24.87 -14.76 -3.79
N ILE A 67 -25.55 -14.85 -2.65
CA ILE A 67 -25.62 -13.77 -1.65
C ILE A 67 -24.24 -13.49 -1.04
N LEU A 68 -23.48 -14.55 -0.71
CA LEU A 68 -22.14 -14.41 -0.15
C LEU A 68 -21.20 -13.65 -1.12
N ALA A 69 -21.28 -13.98 -2.41
CA ALA A 69 -20.51 -13.32 -3.46
C ALA A 69 -20.97 -11.88 -3.68
N ALA A 70 -22.27 -11.65 -3.89
CA ALA A 70 -22.85 -10.34 -4.17
C ALA A 70 -22.57 -9.31 -3.06
N ARG A 71 -22.61 -9.74 -1.80
CA ARG A 71 -22.36 -8.86 -0.65
C ARG A 71 -20.90 -8.80 -0.21
N GLN A 72 -20.02 -9.58 -0.85
CA GLN A 72 -18.63 -9.74 -0.49
C GLN A 72 -18.46 -10.10 1.00
N VAL A 73 -19.25 -11.07 1.47
CA VAL A 73 -19.31 -11.41 2.91
C VAL A 73 -17.97 -11.98 3.38
N VAL A 74 -17.37 -12.91 2.64
CA VAL A 74 -16.11 -13.55 3.03
C VAL A 74 -14.97 -12.51 3.16
N PRO A 75 -14.71 -11.62 2.18
CA PRO A 75 -13.75 -10.53 2.35
C PRO A 75 -14.02 -9.68 3.60
N LYS A 76 -15.25 -9.19 3.78
CA LYS A 76 -15.60 -8.30 4.89
C LYS A 76 -15.44 -8.96 6.26
N LEU A 77 -15.75 -10.25 6.38
CA LEU A 77 -15.53 -10.99 7.61
C LEU A 77 -14.04 -11.22 7.87
N ASN A 78 -13.24 -11.42 6.83
CA ASN A 78 -11.79 -11.51 6.97
C ASN A 78 -11.18 -10.17 7.38
N ASP A 79 -11.63 -9.06 6.79
CA ASP A 79 -11.21 -7.70 7.17
C ASP A 79 -11.59 -7.41 8.63
N LEU A 80 -12.76 -7.86 9.08
CA LEU A 80 -13.17 -7.75 10.48
C LEU A 80 -12.24 -8.53 11.42
N GLU A 81 -11.85 -9.75 11.06
CA GLU A 81 -10.88 -10.53 11.85
C GLU A 81 -9.51 -9.84 11.92
N ALA A 82 -9.06 -9.25 10.81
CA ALA A 82 -7.84 -8.45 10.79
C ALA A 82 -7.95 -7.25 11.75
N LEU A 83 -9.04 -6.49 11.71
CA LEU A 83 -9.29 -5.36 12.61
C LEU A 83 -9.35 -5.78 14.09
N ILE A 84 -10.01 -6.90 14.41
CA ILE A 84 -10.07 -7.43 15.78
C ILE A 84 -8.68 -7.84 16.27
N SER A 85 -7.89 -8.50 15.41
CA SER A 85 -6.54 -8.92 15.76
C SER A 85 -5.63 -7.73 16.06
N GLU A 86 -5.70 -6.68 15.23
CA GLU A 86 -4.93 -5.46 15.41
C GLU A 86 -5.36 -4.70 16.67
N ALA A 87 -6.67 -4.55 16.90
CA ALA A 87 -7.19 -3.92 18.10
C ALA A 87 -6.79 -4.68 19.37
N THR A 88 -6.81 -6.02 19.31
CA THR A 88 -6.38 -6.88 20.43
C THR A 88 -4.89 -6.70 20.70
N HIS A 89 -4.06 -6.69 19.66
CA HIS A 89 -2.63 -6.43 19.78
C HIS A 89 -2.37 -5.06 20.41
N ARG A 90 -2.98 -3.99 19.88
CA ARG A 90 -2.86 -2.62 20.42
C ARG A 90 -3.25 -2.55 21.89
N ARG A 91 -4.31 -3.24 22.30
CA ARG A 91 -4.75 -3.30 23.70
C ARG A 91 -3.73 -4.01 24.60
N ILE A 92 -3.11 -5.10 24.13
CA ILE A 92 -2.11 -5.85 24.91
C ILE A 92 -0.81 -5.03 25.04
N THR A 93 -0.43 -4.31 23.99
CA THR A 93 0.80 -3.48 23.99
C THR A 93 0.62 -2.12 24.66
N ALA A 94 -0.61 -1.70 24.96
CA ALA A 94 -0.88 -0.40 25.55
C ALA A 94 -0.42 -0.35 27.02
N PRO A 95 0.16 0.77 27.48
CA PRO A 95 0.42 1.02 28.88
C PRO A 95 -0.86 0.92 29.74
N PRO A 96 -0.77 0.53 31.02
CA PRO A 96 -1.94 0.39 31.89
C PRO A 96 -2.72 1.70 32.13
N ASP A 97 -2.06 2.85 31.97
CA ASP A 97 -2.67 4.19 32.09
C ASP A 97 -3.03 4.82 30.73
N ALA A 98 -3.04 4.03 29.66
CA ALA A 98 -3.42 4.53 28.35
C ALA A 98 -4.89 4.97 28.33
N PRO A 99 -5.20 6.17 27.82
CA PRO A 99 -6.59 6.64 27.74
C PRO A 99 -7.41 5.70 26.85
N LYS A 100 -8.66 5.44 27.26
CA LYS A 100 -9.57 4.64 26.46
C LYS A 100 -9.81 5.35 25.12
N PRO A 101 -9.73 4.64 23.98
CA PRO A 101 -9.96 5.25 22.68
C PRO A 101 -11.38 5.79 22.59
N THR A 102 -11.51 7.01 22.07
CA THR A 102 -12.81 7.61 21.76
C THR A 102 -13.47 6.82 20.63
N PRO A 103 -14.77 6.47 20.75
CA PRO A 103 -15.43 5.73 19.71
C PRO A 103 -15.63 6.61 18.47
N PRO A 104 -15.62 6.04 17.25
CA PRO A 104 -15.59 6.82 16.02
C PRO A 104 -16.77 7.79 15.84
N HIS A 105 -17.93 7.48 16.41
CA HIS A 105 -19.14 8.32 16.31
C HIS A 105 -19.10 9.56 17.20
N LEU A 106 -18.15 9.65 18.14
CA LEU A 106 -17.92 10.83 18.96
C LEU A 106 -16.74 11.68 18.46
N LEU A 107 -16.04 11.23 17.41
CA LEU A 107 -14.92 11.97 16.85
C LEU A 107 -15.44 13.18 16.05
N PRO A 108 -14.89 14.39 16.26
CA PRO A 108 -15.24 15.53 15.45
C PRO A 108 -14.71 15.37 14.01
N ALA A 109 -15.44 15.95 13.05
CA ALA A 109 -15.12 15.82 11.62
C ALA A 109 -13.68 16.23 11.27
N ARG A 110 -13.14 17.25 11.95
CA ARG A 110 -11.76 17.72 11.75
C ARG A 110 -10.73 16.64 12.11
N GLU A 111 -10.95 15.91 13.19
CA GLU A 111 -10.04 14.84 13.62
C GLU A 111 -10.06 13.69 12.61
N ILE A 112 -11.24 13.28 12.16
CA ILE A 112 -11.41 12.26 11.11
C ILE A 112 -10.66 12.68 9.83
N LEU A 113 -10.88 13.91 9.37
CA LEU A 113 -10.20 14.44 8.19
C LEU A 113 -8.67 14.42 8.36
N SER A 114 -8.17 14.92 9.50
CA SER A 114 -6.72 14.93 9.77
C SER A 114 -6.13 13.52 9.84
N ALA A 115 -6.83 12.56 10.44
CA ALA A 115 -6.40 11.17 10.55
C ALA A 115 -6.32 10.49 9.17
N HIS A 116 -7.27 10.78 8.27
CA HIS A 116 -7.22 10.28 6.90
C HIS A 116 -6.11 10.92 6.05
N LEU A 117 -5.84 12.22 6.24
CA LEU A 117 -4.80 12.91 5.49
C LEU A 117 -3.38 12.59 5.99
N ALA A 118 -3.21 12.32 7.29
CA ALA A 118 -1.91 12.14 7.91
C ALA A 118 -0.99 11.10 7.23
N PRO A 119 -1.44 9.88 6.86
CA PRO A 119 -0.57 8.92 6.17
C PRO A 119 -0.09 9.42 4.81
N SER A 120 -0.96 10.06 4.03
CA SER A 120 -0.61 10.62 2.72
C SER A 120 0.38 11.77 2.85
N LEU A 121 0.14 12.68 3.79
CA LEU A 121 1.02 13.82 4.06
C LEU A 121 2.40 13.36 4.56
N ALA A 122 2.45 12.35 5.45
CA ALA A 122 3.70 11.76 5.91
C ALA A 122 4.52 11.14 4.76
N SER A 123 3.85 10.44 3.83
CA SER A 123 4.50 9.89 2.63
C SER A 123 5.03 10.98 1.69
N HIS A 124 4.27 12.06 1.49
CA HIS A 124 4.74 13.19 0.67
C HIS A 124 5.88 13.96 1.35
N GLN A 125 5.82 14.13 2.65
CA GLN A 125 6.87 14.80 3.42
C GLN A 125 8.19 14.02 3.37
N SER A 126 8.15 12.69 3.50
CA SER A 126 9.37 11.87 3.39
C SER A 126 9.99 11.94 1.99
N LEU A 127 9.17 11.92 0.94
CA LEU A 127 9.63 12.10 -0.45
C LEU A 127 10.29 13.47 -0.67
N LEU A 128 9.67 14.55 -0.18
CA LEU A 128 10.21 15.89 -0.32
C LEU A 128 11.52 16.08 0.46
N ASN A 129 11.60 15.52 1.67
CA ASN A 129 12.83 15.53 2.46
C ASN A 129 13.97 14.80 1.74
N ALA A 130 13.70 13.64 1.14
CA ALA A 130 14.69 12.91 0.36
C ALA A 130 15.18 13.73 -0.84
N ARG A 131 14.26 14.37 -1.59
CA ARG A 131 14.62 15.25 -2.72
C ARG A 131 15.44 16.46 -2.29
N LEU A 132 15.07 17.08 -1.17
CA LEU A 132 15.80 18.22 -0.61
C LEU A 132 17.22 17.81 -0.23
N GLN A 133 17.38 16.65 0.42
CA GLN A 133 18.69 16.12 0.80
C GLN A 133 19.57 15.81 -0.42
N THR A 134 19.01 15.21 -1.47
CA THR A 134 19.71 14.98 -2.73
C THR A 134 20.12 16.29 -3.43
N ALA A 135 19.25 17.29 -3.44
CA ALA A 135 19.58 18.59 -4.03
C ALA A 135 20.69 19.30 -3.24
N GLN A 136 20.63 19.25 -1.91
CA GLN A 136 21.67 19.82 -1.03
C GLN A 136 23.01 19.13 -1.22
N SER A 137 23.05 17.80 -1.35
CA SER A 137 24.30 17.08 -1.60
C SER A 137 24.89 17.43 -2.96
N HIS A 138 24.09 17.52 -4.01
CA HIS A 138 24.57 17.97 -5.33
C HIS A 138 25.08 19.42 -5.30
N ASN A 139 24.38 20.32 -4.63
CA ASN A 139 24.82 21.71 -4.51
C ASN A 139 26.16 21.83 -3.76
N ALA A 140 26.38 21.04 -2.72
CA ALA A 140 27.66 21.01 -2.01
C ALA A 140 28.81 20.56 -2.93
N ILE A 141 28.60 19.49 -3.71
CA ILE A 141 29.60 19.00 -4.68
C ILE A 141 29.91 20.06 -5.74
N LEU A 142 28.87 20.68 -6.31
CA LEU A 142 29.05 21.73 -7.32
C LEU A 142 29.77 22.95 -6.76
N TYR A 143 29.47 23.33 -5.52
CA TYR A 143 30.14 24.44 -4.84
C TYR A 143 31.64 24.16 -4.66
N ASP A 144 31.99 22.95 -4.22
CA ASP A 144 33.39 22.54 -4.07
C ASP A 144 34.13 22.52 -5.42
N GLN A 145 33.48 22.05 -6.48
CA GLN A 145 34.03 22.09 -7.84
C GLN A 145 34.28 23.51 -8.33
N ILE A 146 33.32 24.43 -8.16
CA ILE A 146 33.48 25.84 -8.54
C ILE A 146 34.63 26.48 -7.76
N ARG A 147 34.75 26.17 -6.46
CA ARG A 147 35.85 26.69 -5.63
C ARG A 147 37.20 26.19 -6.11
N ALA A 148 37.32 24.90 -6.42
CA ALA A 148 38.55 24.33 -6.97
C ALA A 148 38.92 24.96 -8.32
N GLN A 149 37.95 25.11 -9.23
CA GLN A 149 38.14 25.74 -10.53
C GLN A 149 38.58 27.20 -10.40
N ARG A 150 38.03 27.97 -9.46
CA ARG A 150 38.46 29.35 -9.22
C ARG A 150 39.91 29.43 -8.74
N ALA A 151 40.32 28.54 -7.83
CA ALA A 151 41.70 28.48 -7.37
C ALA A 151 42.67 28.08 -8.50
N GLU A 152 42.25 27.15 -9.38
CA GLU A 152 43.02 26.76 -10.57
C GLU A 152 43.16 27.93 -11.55
N ILE A 153 42.09 28.69 -11.80
CA ILE A 153 42.14 29.90 -12.65
C ILE A 153 43.11 30.93 -12.08
N GLU A 154 43.07 31.19 -10.77
CA GLU A 154 44.01 32.12 -10.11
C GLU A 154 45.47 31.68 -10.30
N GLN A 155 45.76 30.38 -10.14
CA GLN A 155 47.11 29.83 -10.36
C GLN A 155 47.55 29.95 -11.83
N LEU A 156 46.67 29.65 -12.78
CA LEU A 156 46.98 29.75 -14.20
C LEU A 156 47.21 31.20 -14.64
N LEU A 157 46.46 32.15 -14.07
CA LEU A 157 46.67 33.57 -14.32
C LEU A 157 48.01 34.06 -13.77
N GLU A 158 48.38 33.66 -12.55
CA GLU A 158 49.67 33.99 -11.95
C GLU A 158 50.84 33.43 -12.79
N MET A 159 50.72 32.17 -13.25
CA MET A 159 51.70 31.58 -14.16
C MET A 159 51.79 32.35 -15.49
N LEU A 160 50.65 32.73 -16.07
CA LEU A 160 50.62 33.48 -17.32
C LEU A 160 51.26 34.87 -17.15
N GLU A 161 50.92 35.59 -16.08
CA GLU A 161 51.52 36.88 -15.76
C GLU A 161 53.04 36.78 -15.57
N GLY A 162 53.51 35.73 -14.88
CA GLY A 162 54.93 35.40 -14.77
C GLY A 162 55.59 35.22 -16.14
N THR A 163 55.05 34.35 -16.99
CA THR A 163 55.61 34.11 -18.34
C THR A 163 55.59 35.35 -19.24
N VAL A 164 54.55 36.19 -19.15
CA VAL A 164 54.50 37.46 -19.88
C VAL A 164 55.57 38.43 -19.37
N GLY A 165 55.81 38.46 -18.06
CA GLY A 165 56.91 39.20 -17.45
C GLY A 165 58.28 38.71 -17.93
N ASP A 166 58.47 37.39 -18.02
CA ASP A 166 59.70 36.79 -18.54
C ASP A 166 59.93 37.14 -20.01
N VAL A 167 58.89 37.05 -20.85
CA VAL A 167 58.98 37.45 -22.27
C VAL A 167 59.28 38.93 -22.42
N ARG A 168 58.66 39.80 -21.61
CA ARG A 168 58.95 41.24 -21.60
C ARG A 168 60.40 41.50 -21.22
N SER A 169 60.89 40.86 -20.15
CA SER A 169 62.28 40.99 -19.70
C SER A 169 63.27 40.48 -20.73
N ALA A 170 62.96 39.36 -21.41
CA ALA A 170 63.76 38.85 -22.51
C ALA A 170 63.79 39.82 -23.70
N ASN A 171 62.66 40.46 -24.03
CA ASN A 171 62.60 41.47 -25.08
C ASN A 171 63.42 42.73 -24.74
N GLU A 172 63.32 43.23 -23.50
CA GLU A 172 64.14 44.34 -22.98
C GLU A 172 65.65 43.99 -23.01
N ALA A 173 66.02 42.76 -22.67
CA ALA A 173 67.41 42.31 -22.73
C ALA A 173 67.97 42.22 -24.17
N LEU A 174 67.11 41.98 -25.16
CA LEU A 174 67.48 41.94 -26.58
C LEU A 174 67.53 43.32 -27.23
N GLU A 175 66.86 44.33 -26.66
CA GLU A 175 66.84 45.72 -27.15
C GLU A 175 68.22 46.32 -27.47
N PRO A 176 69.26 46.21 -26.61
CA PRO A 176 70.59 46.71 -26.96
C PRO A 176 71.26 45.95 -28.11
N VAL A 177 70.94 44.65 -28.29
CA VAL A 177 71.46 43.84 -29.42
C VAL A 177 70.78 44.25 -30.73
N VAL A 178 69.47 44.54 -30.67
CA VAL A 178 68.71 45.05 -31.81
C VAL A 178 69.19 46.44 -32.22
N GLU A 179 69.51 47.33 -31.27
CA GLU A 179 70.11 48.64 -31.57
C GLU A 179 71.49 48.53 -32.23
N LEU A 180 72.33 47.58 -31.81
CA LEU A 180 73.63 47.33 -32.44
C LEU A 180 73.48 46.83 -33.88
N LEU A 181 72.60 45.86 -34.12
CA LEU A 181 72.30 45.34 -35.46
C LEU A 181 71.68 46.41 -36.37
N ALA A 182 70.84 47.30 -35.83
CA ALA A 182 70.26 48.42 -36.58
C ALA A 182 71.29 49.50 -36.98
N ARG A 183 72.40 49.62 -36.22
CA ARG A 183 73.53 50.49 -36.57
C ARG A 183 74.48 49.86 -37.59
N GLU A 184 74.65 48.54 -37.59
CA GLU A 184 75.45 47.81 -38.58
C GLU A 184 74.75 47.65 -39.94
N ALA A 185 73.41 47.71 -39.98
CA ALA A 185 72.62 47.59 -41.20
C ALA A 185 72.36 48.92 -41.95
N ARG A 186 72.94 50.04 -41.49
CA ARG A 186 72.85 51.38 -42.10
C ARG A 186 74.17 51.77 -42.75
#